data_AF-A0A3R7W879-F1
#
_entry.id   AF-A0A3R7W879-F1
#
_cell.length_a   1.000
_cell.length_b   1.000
_cell.length_c   1.000
_cell.angle_alpha   90.00
_cell.angle_beta   90.00
_cell.angle_gamma   90.00
#
_symmetry.space_group_name_H-M   'P 1'
#
loop_
_entity.id
_entity.type
_entity.pdbx_description
1 polymer ?
#
loop_
_entity_poly.entity_id
_entity_poly.type
_entity_poly.pdbx_seq_one_letter_code
_entity_poly.pdbx_strand_id
1 'polypeptide(L)'
;MSPKQLDKLAKWSRPSDYGTNTPRMVSQISPYAIVQDVVTDCSFVASLCITAAYELRFHKQLITNIIYPQVSIVEKAYLKVNGGYDFPGSNSGIDLFALTGWIPESLAFGDQSQSSSDIIWQRLMSAHNFGDCLITIATDDMPKPAKRVGLVPSHAYAVLNVVETSNRLRLLLVKNPWNRKRWRGPFGMDDKDRWTDDLQRELNFHWHAARQSDDDGLFWIDFASVQVYFSALFLNWNPDLFRFRYTVHKHWPVDVGPQNDTYNLGYNPQYRLTFFNPDRHTKVHPLSLSVWILLSRHVTAAAVDTPQQFLTLHVFKQAHRVFYPNHAFTRGTYSNNPHSLTCVDIQLTADESETTFMLVASQFEKLAPLDYTLSVFSTDGPFELTDAPETPPHRINLMDAWTSATAGGCPKHATFLDNPQYQLVVESFMERMLLTLEAPVDLAINLRLVGGDGQRVGSVSKKSLRGQSGEYRPGFCYLDLDAVEAGFPSGQLSDATANPTTAFLTSAKGAYTNSTCGVRTPLAHVPPGYYLVIPSTFEPRRGDFDLHGYANLPVTTSRLR
;
A
#
# COMPACT_ATOMS: atom_id res chain seq x y z
N MET A 1 -8.50 -31.63 0.11
CA MET A 1 -8.99 -31.87 1.48
C MET A 1 -7.82 -32.41 2.28
N SER A 2 -7.63 -31.95 3.51
CA SER A 2 -6.56 -32.42 4.38
C SER A 2 -6.80 -33.85 4.89
N PRO A 3 -5.78 -34.58 5.38
CA PRO A 3 -5.95 -35.92 5.94
C PRO A 3 -7.02 -35.99 7.04
N LYS A 4 -7.10 -34.96 7.89
CA LYS A 4 -8.10 -34.85 8.96
C LYS A 4 -9.53 -34.67 8.44
N GLN A 5 -9.69 -33.98 7.31
CA GLN A 5 -10.99 -33.83 6.66
C GLN A 5 -11.43 -35.15 6.02
N LEU A 6 -10.50 -35.85 5.37
CA LEU A 6 -10.77 -37.16 4.76
C LEU A 6 -11.18 -38.21 5.79
N ASP A 7 -10.51 -38.24 6.95
CA ASP A 7 -10.83 -39.16 8.06
C ASP A 7 -12.27 -38.95 8.60
N LYS A 8 -12.78 -37.71 8.54
CA LYS A 8 -14.13 -37.36 9.00
C LYS A 8 -15.19 -37.37 7.89
N LEU A 9 -14.80 -37.48 6.62
CA LEU A 9 -15.73 -37.35 5.50
C LEU A 9 -16.51 -38.66 5.31
N ALA A 10 -17.80 -38.64 5.67
CA ALA A 10 -18.68 -39.77 5.40
C ALA A 10 -19.13 -39.83 3.92
N LYS A 11 -19.69 -38.74 3.40
CA LYS A 11 -20.13 -38.60 2.00
C LYS A 11 -20.38 -37.14 1.63
N TRP A 12 -20.32 -36.82 0.34
CA TRP A 12 -20.91 -35.60 -0.19
C TRP A 12 -22.41 -35.79 -0.36
N SER A 13 -23.23 -34.84 0.08
CA SER A 13 -24.69 -34.88 -0.04
C SER A 13 -25.21 -33.51 -0.43
N ARG A 14 -26.28 -33.45 -1.23
CA ARG A 14 -26.98 -32.19 -1.42
C ARG A 14 -27.75 -31.86 -0.15
N PRO A 15 -28.06 -30.59 0.09
CA PRO A 15 -28.92 -30.23 1.22
C PRO A 15 -30.31 -30.89 1.20
N SER A 16 -30.85 -31.16 0.01
CA SER A 16 -32.09 -31.92 -0.17
C SER A 16 -32.00 -33.36 0.36
N ASP A 17 -30.78 -33.89 0.46
CA ASP A 17 -30.51 -35.26 0.87
C ASP A 17 -30.19 -35.33 2.38
N TYR A 18 -30.20 -34.18 3.07
CA TYR A 18 -29.86 -34.02 4.48
C TYR A 18 -31.05 -33.46 5.27
N GLY A 19 -31.76 -34.34 5.99
CA GLY A 19 -32.96 -34.00 6.75
C GLY A 19 -34.27 -34.16 5.96
N THR A 20 -35.41 -33.91 6.61
CA THR A 20 -36.75 -34.14 6.04
C THR A 20 -37.36 -32.91 5.37
N ASN A 21 -36.69 -31.75 5.45
CA ASN A 21 -37.27 -30.47 5.04
C ASN A 21 -36.63 -29.94 3.76
N THR A 22 -37.45 -29.42 2.85
CA THR A 22 -36.99 -28.69 1.67
C THR A 22 -36.11 -27.50 2.09
N PRO A 23 -34.95 -27.27 1.47
CA PRO A 23 -34.13 -26.08 1.71
C PRO A 23 -34.95 -24.80 1.59
N ARG A 24 -34.82 -23.90 2.57
CA ARG A 24 -35.48 -22.58 2.56
C ARG A 24 -34.43 -21.48 2.61
N MET A 25 -34.80 -20.31 2.09
CA MET A 25 -34.05 -19.09 2.34
C MET A 25 -33.99 -18.77 3.83
N VAL A 26 -32.82 -18.35 4.26
CA VAL A 26 -32.64 -17.76 5.58
C VAL A 26 -32.91 -16.27 5.44
N SER A 27 -33.96 -15.77 6.08
CA SER A 27 -34.33 -14.36 6.07
C SER A 27 -33.48 -13.51 7.02
N GLN A 28 -32.87 -14.14 8.02
CA GLN A 28 -32.10 -13.49 9.07
C GLN A 28 -31.15 -14.52 9.70
N ILE A 29 -29.90 -14.13 9.93
CA ILE A 29 -28.87 -15.02 10.45
C ILE A 29 -28.43 -14.55 11.82
N SER A 30 -28.43 -15.49 12.76
CA SER A 30 -27.87 -15.23 14.08
C SER A 30 -26.35 -15.39 14.02
N PRO A 31 -25.56 -14.39 14.44
CA PRO A 31 -24.11 -14.53 14.58
C PRO A 31 -23.76 -15.62 15.61
N TYR A 32 -24.70 -16.04 16.45
CA TYR A 32 -24.49 -17.06 17.48
C TYR A 32 -24.64 -18.49 16.94
N ALA A 33 -25.34 -18.67 15.83
CA ALA A 33 -25.61 -19.98 15.23
C ALA A 33 -24.52 -20.46 14.26
N ILE A 34 -23.64 -19.56 13.82
CA ILE A 34 -22.55 -19.89 12.89
C ILE A 34 -21.36 -20.42 13.70
N VAL A 35 -20.90 -21.62 13.37
CA VAL A 35 -19.83 -22.32 14.09
C VAL A 35 -18.85 -22.92 13.10
N GLN A 36 -17.57 -22.79 13.40
CA GLN A 36 -16.50 -23.45 12.66
C GLN A 36 -16.42 -24.94 13.03
N ASP A 37 -16.39 -25.80 12.02
CA ASP A 37 -16.06 -27.23 12.12
C ASP A 37 -14.80 -27.55 11.30
N VAL A 38 -14.45 -28.84 11.15
CA VAL A 38 -13.18 -29.32 10.57
C VAL A 38 -12.92 -28.89 9.12
N VAL A 39 -13.97 -28.51 8.40
CA VAL A 39 -13.90 -28.11 6.99
C VAL A 39 -13.73 -26.60 6.83
N THR A 40 -14.05 -25.84 7.87
CA THR A 40 -14.26 -24.39 7.80
C THR A 40 -13.09 -23.62 8.38
N ASP A 41 -12.75 -22.48 7.77
CA ASP A 41 -11.68 -21.60 8.21
C ASP A 41 -12.15 -20.61 9.29
N CYS A 42 -11.27 -20.27 10.24
CA CYS A 42 -11.63 -19.42 11.37
C CYS A 42 -11.92 -17.98 10.97
N SER A 43 -11.09 -17.40 10.10
CA SER A 43 -11.26 -16.04 9.60
C SER A 43 -12.52 -15.91 8.76
N PHE A 44 -12.83 -16.90 7.93
CA PHE A 44 -14.05 -16.91 7.14
C PHE A 44 -15.30 -16.98 8.03
N VAL A 45 -15.31 -17.86 9.04
CA VAL A 45 -16.44 -17.96 9.98
C VAL A 45 -16.58 -16.72 10.86
N ALA A 46 -15.48 -16.12 11.32
CA ALA A 46 -15.51 -14.84 12.02
C ALA A 46 -16.13 -13.74 11.15
N SER A 47 -15.82 -13.72 9.85
CA SER A 47 -16.36 -12.80 8.86
C SER A 47 -17.88 -12.96 8.69
N LEU A 48 -18.37 -14.21 8.64
CA LEU A 48 -19.81 -14.49 8.64
C LEU A 48 -20.50 -14.05 9.94
N CYS A 49 -19.83 -14.22 11.09
CA CYS A 49 -20.38 -13.80 12.37
C CYS A 49 -20.53 -12.29 12.45
N ILE A 50 -19.49 -11.52 12.10
CA ILE A 50 -19.56 -10.05 12.20
C ILE A 50 -20.53 -9.45 11.18
N THR A 51 -20.59 -9.99 9.97
CA THR A 51 -21.55 -9.53 8.96
C THR A 51 -22.99 -9.84 9.36
N ALA A 52 -23.27 -11.02 9.92
CA ALA A 52 -24.59 -11.34 10.48
C ALA A 52 -24.95 -10.41 11.66
N ALA A 53 -24.02 -10.15 12.57
CA ALA A 53 -24.23 -9.22 13.68
C ALA A 53 -24.52 -7.80 13.20
N TYR A 54 -23.84 -7.35 12.15
CA TYR A 54 -24.09 -6.06 11.51
C TYR A 54 -25.52 -5.95 10.97
N GLU A 55 -25.97 -6.93 10.20
CA GLU A 55 -27.33 -6.91 9.63
C GLU A 55 -28.41 -6.84 10.72
N LEU A 56 -28.22 -7.62 11.79
CA LEU A 56 -29.15 -7.65 12.93
C LEU A 56 -29.26 -6.29 13.60
N ARG A 57 -28.13 -5.61 13.77
CA ARG A 57 -28.06 -4.33 14.49
C ARG A 57 -28.58 -3.18 13.67
N PHE A 58 -28.20 -3.10 12.40
CA PHE A 58 -28.50 -1.95 11.54
C PHE A 58 -29.70 -2.17 10.63
N HIS A 59 -30.28 -3.36 10.60
CA HIS A 59 -31.36 -3.75 9.70
C HIS A 59 -31.05 -3.47 8.22
N LYS A 60 -29.76 -3.59 7.85
CA LYS A 60 -29.26 -3.45 6.49
C LYS A 60 -28.81 -4.82 5.99
N GLN A 61 -29.25 -5.20 4.80
CA GLN A 61 -28.78 -6.44 4.19
C GLN A 61 -27.32 -6.29 3.75
N LEU A 62 -26.50 -7.24 4.16
CA LEU A 62 -25.09 -7.38 3.87
C LEU A 62 -24.79 -8.85 3.53
N ILE A 63 -24.81 -9.75 4.53
CA ILE A 63 -24.52 -11.17 4.31
C ILE A 63 -25.68 -11.93 3.66
N THR A 64 -26.94 -11.67 4.03
CA THR A 64 -28.13 -12.33 3.47
C THR A 64 -28.32 -12.10 1.97
N ASN A 65 -27.73 -11.03 1.40
CA ASN A 65 -27.65 -10.80 -0.04
C ASN A 65 -26.66 -11.73 -0.75
N ILE A 66 -25.73 -12.32 -0.01
CA ILE A 66 -24.62 -13.12 -0.54
C ILE A 66 -24.89 -14.62 -0.37
N ILE A 67 -25.48 -15.02 0.76
CA ILE A 67 -25.77 -16.44 1.06
C ILE A 67 -27.18 -16.86 0.63
N TYR A 68 -27.29 -17.33 -0.61
CA TYR A 68 -28.45 -18.06 -1.11
C TYR A 68 -28.05 -19.37 -1.82
N PRO A 69 -28.69 -20.53 -1.55
CA PRO A 69 -29.32 -20.97 -0.33
C PRO A 69 -28.33 -21.86 0.44
N GLN A 70 -28.08 -21.53 1.71
CA GLN A 70 -27.24 -22.23 2.68
C GLN A 70 -25.77 -21.84 2.70
N VAL A 71 -25.34 -21.46 3.90
CA VAL A 71 -24.01 -21.02 4.32
C VAL A 71 -22.87 -21.90 3.78
N SER A 72 -23.11 -23.21 3.60
CA SER A 72 -22.14 -24.16 3.05
C SER A 72 -21.81 -23.95 1.56
N ILE A 73 -22.68 -23.32 0.76
CA ILE A 73 -22.45 -23.13 -0.68
C ILE A 73 -21.51 -21.96 -0.94
N VAL A 74 -21.64 -20.86 -0.19
CA VAL A 74 -20.74 -19.71 -0.33
C VAL A 74 -19.35 -20.06 0.18
N GLU A 75 -19.26 -20.79 1.30
CA GLU A 75 -17.98 -21.36 1.73
C GLU A 75 -17.40 -22.31 0.67
N LYS A 76 -18.20 -23.22 0.11
CA LYS A 76 -17.75 -24.09 -0.98
C LYS A 76 -17.25 -23.30 -2.19
N ALA A 77 -17.94 -22.23 -2.57
CA ALA A 77 -17.52 -21.36 -3.67
C ALA A 77 -16.21 -20.66 -3.34
N TYR A 78 -16.09 -20.09 -2.15
CA TYR A 78 -14.89 -19.42 -1.66
C TYR A 78 -13.70 -20.37 -1.62
N LEU A 79 -13.84 -21.53 -0.98
CA LEU A 79 -12.80 -22.54 -0.91
C LEU A 79 -12.44 -23.07 -2.30
N LYS A 80 -13.41 -23.28 -3.20
CA LYS A 80 -13.13 -23.71 -4.57
C LYS A 80 -12.27 -22.69 -5.34
N VAL A 81 -12.54 -21.40 -5.18
CA VAL A 81 -11.73 -20.33 -5.78
C VAL A 81 -10.32 -20.32 -5.17
N ASN A 82 -10.19 -20.61 -3.89
CA ASN A 82 -8.92 -20.64 -3.16
C ASN A 82 -8.15 -21.98 -3.24
N GLY A 83 -8.40 -22.80 -4.27
CA GLY A 83 -7.66 -24.06 -4.49
C GLY A 83 -8.26 -25.31 -3.83
N GLY A 84 -9.42 -25.18 -3.21
CA GLY A 84 -10.21 -26.27 -2.62
C GLY A 84 -10.25 -26.24 -1.10
N TYR A 85 -10.77 -27.32 -0.51
CA TYR A 85 -10.98 -27.45 0.94
C TYR A 85 -9.70 -27.64 1.77
N ASP A 86 -8.56 -27.88 1.11
CA ASP A 86 -7.25 -27.91 1.78
C ASP A 86 -6.68 -26.48 1.87
N PHE A 87 -7.44 -25.62 2.53
CA PHE A 87 -7.16 -24.20 2.64
C PHE A 87 -6.33 -23.96 3.91
N PRO A 88 -5.11 -23.40 3.83
CA PRO A 88 -4.20 -23.29 4.96
C PRO A 88 -4.59 -22.21 5.98
N GLY A 89 -5.59 -21.38 5.67
CA GLY A 89 -6.05 -20.25 6.48
C GLY A 89 -5.97 -18.93 5.72
N SER A 90 -6.73 -17.93 6.18
CA SER A 90 -6.80 -16.59 5.59
C SER A 90 -6.56 -15.49 6.62
N ASN A 91 -6.76 -14.26 6.19
CA ASN A 91 -6.94 -13.08 7.02
C ASN A 91 -8.41 -12.64 6.89
N SER A 92 -9.08 -12.40 8.02
CA SER A 92 -10.48 -11.93 8.04
C SER A 92 -10.72 -10.67 7.22
N GLY A 93 -9.72 -9.78 7.11
CA GLY A 93 -9.80 -8.59 6.26
C GLY A 93 -9.97 -8.91 4.77
N ILE A 94 -9.28 -9.95 4.29
CA ILE A 94 -9.39 -10.46 2.91
C ILE A 94 -10.76 -11.12 2.72
N ASP A 95 -11.16 -11.96 3.67
CA ASP A 95 -12.43 -12.68 3.61
C ASP A 95 -13.63 -11.72 3.61
N LEU A 96 -13.61 -10.72 4.48
CA LEU A 96 -14.62 -9.66 4.53
C LEU A 96 -14.64 -8.84 3.26
N PHE A 97 -13.49 -8.51 2.68
CA PHE A 97 -13.44 -7.79 1.40
C PHE A 97 -14.04 -8.64 0.27
N ALA A 98 -13.69 -9.92 0.19
CA ALA A 98 -14.23 -10.86 -0.79
C ALA A 98 -15.75 -11.05 -0.65
N LEU A 99 -16.27 -11.07 0.59
CA LEU A 99 -17.71 -11.20 0.83
C LEU A 99 -18.46 -9.90 0.53
N THR A 100 -17.99 -8.77 1.04
CA THR A 100 -18.79 -7.54 1.16
C THR A 100 -18.36 -6.41 0.22
N GLY A 101 -17.14 -6.48 -0.32
CA GLY A 101 -16.50 -5.34 -0.98
C GLY A 101 -16.06 -4.21 -0.04
N TRP A 102 -16.17 -4.38 1.28
CA TRP A 102 -15.79 -3.35 2.26
C TRP A 102 -14.27 -3.24 2.41
N ILE A 103 -13.78 -2.00 2.40
CA ILE A 103 -12.37 -1.61 2.21
C ILE A 103 -11.52 -2.16 3.37
N PRO A 104 -10.58 -3.08 3.12
CA PRO A 104 -9.80 -3.72 4.17
C PRO A 104 -8.65 -2.83 4.65
N GLU A 105 -8.46 -2.78 5.96
CA GLU A 105 -7.33 -2.16 6.67
C GLU A 105 -6.83 -3.12 7.75
N SER A 106 -5.52 -3.18 7.92
CA SER A 106 -4.86 -4.01 8.93
C SER A 106 -4.03 -3.14 9.86
N LEU A 107 -4.30 -3.23 11.16
CA LEU A 107 -3.56 -2.52 12.20
C LEU A 107 -2.84 -3.53 13.10
N ALA A 108 -1.51 -3.44 13.18
CA ALA A 108 -0.71 -4.26 14.09
C ALA A 108 -0.51 -3.56 15.43
N PHE A 109 -0.56 -4.32 16.53
CA PHE A 109 -0.43 -3.77 17.89
C PHE A 109 1.02 -3.61 18.38
N GLY A 110 2.00 -4.18 17.67
CA GLY A 110 3.35 -4.45 18.19
C GLY A 110 4.29 -3.27 18.48
N ASP A 111 3.94 -2.02 18.17
CA ASP A 111 4.90 -0.89 18.26
C ASP A 111 4.25 0.47 18.60
N GLN A 112 3.29 0.46 19.51
CA GLN A 112 2.32 1.56 19.65
C GLN A 112 2.42 2.28 21.00
N SER A 113 2.58 3.62 20.97
CA SER A 113 2.59 4.48 22.16
C SER A 113 1.19 4.60 22.78
N GLN A 114 1.07 5.03 24.05
CA GLN A 114 -0.23 5.20 24.70
C GLN A 114 -1.18 6.15 23.94
N SER A 115 -0.65 7.20 23.30
CA SER A 115 -1.44 8.14 22.49
C SER A 115 -2.08 7.50 21.26
N SER A 116 -1.46 6.46 20.69
CA SER A 116 -2.04 5.71 19.57
C SER A 116 -3.18 4.79 20.01
N SER A 117 -3.17 4.27 21.25
CA SER A 117 -4.24 3.44 21.81
C SER A 117 -5.57 4.20 21.90
N ASP A 118 -5.53 5.45 22.38
CA ASP A 118 -6.71 6.32 22.47
C ASP A 118 -7.32 6.59 21.09
N ILE A 119 -6.48 6.88 20.09
CA ILE A 119 -6.92 7.15 18.72
C ILE A 119 -7.59 5.91 18.11
N ILE A 120 -6.95 4.73 18.26
CA ILE A 120 -7.53 3.47 17.78
C ILE A 120 -8.86 3.21 18.46
N TRP A 121 -8.93 3.39 19.77
CA TRP A 121 -10.17 3.17 20.52
C TRP A 121 -11.31 4.08 20.08
N GLN A 122 -11.06 5.38 19.95
CA GLN A 122 -12.06 6.34 19.47
C GLN A 122 -12.53 5.99 18.05
N ARG A 123 -11.60 5.56 17.19
CA ARG A 123 -11.89 5.11 15.83
C ARG A 123 -12.77 3.86 15.83
N LEU A 124 -12.47 2.87 16.67
CA LEU A 124 -13.28 1.66 16.84
C LEU A 124 -14.69 1.98 17.35
N MET A 125 -14.79 2.81 18.40
CA MET A 125 -16.06 3.19 19.01
C MET A 125 -16.95 3.94 18.00
N SER A 126 -16.38 4.94 17.30
CA SER A 126 -17.11 5.70 16.28
C SER A 126 -17.60 4.76 15.16
N ALA A 127 -16.69 3.98 14.58
CA ALA A 127 -17.03 3.12 13.45
C ALA A 127 -18.05 2.04 13.81
N HIS A 128 -17.96 1.48 15.02
CA HIS A 128 -18.93 0.54 15.54
C HIS A 128 -20.30 1.18 15.76
N ASN A 129 -20.36 2.39 16.33
CA ASN A 129 -21.62 3.06 16.64
C ASN A 129 -22.42 3.48 15.40
N PHE A 130 -21.73 3.97 14.37
CA PHE A 130 -22.37 4.41 13.13
C PHE A 130 -22.62 3.28 12.12
N GLY A 131 -22.00 2.11 12.33
CA GLY A 131 -22.13 0.99 11.40
C GLY A 131 -21.31 1.18 10.13
N ASP A 132 -20.14 1.78 10.31
CA ASP A 132 -19.23 2.18 9.24
C ASP A 132 -18.10 1.18 9.03
N CYS A 133 -17.94 0.21 9.95
CA CYS A 133 -16.87 -0.76 9.89
C CYS A 133 -17.26 -2.11 10.50
N LEU A 134 -16.74 -3.19 9.91
CA LEU A 134 -16.77 -4.55 10.45
C LEU A 134 -15.42 -4.84 11.09
N ILE A 135 -15.45 -5.37 12.31
CA ILE A 135 -14.26 -5.47 13.15
C ILE A 135 -13.99 -6.94 13.48
N THR A 136 -12.77 -7.37 13.20
CA THR A 136 -12.26 -8.68 13.65
C THR A 136 -10.86 -8.51 14.24
N ILE A 137 -10.48 -9.43 15.12
CA ILE A 137 -9.15 -9.45 15.76
C ILE A 137 -8.54 -10.84 15.61
N ALA A 138 -7.22 -10.90 15.49
CA ALA A 138 -6.50 -12.16 15.34
C ALA A 138 -5.32 -12.28 16.29
N THR A 139 -5.05 -13.51 16.67
CA THR A 139 -3.88 -13.90 17.45
C THR A 139 -2.80 -14.45 16.50
N ASP A 140 -1.53 -14.22 16.81
CA ASP A 140 -0.41 -14.87 16.12
C ASP A 140 -0.11 -16.25 16.72
N ASP A 141 1.02 -16.86 16.31
CA ASP A 141 1.58 -18.00 17.01
C ASP A 141 1.92 -17.59 18.44
N MET A 142 1.05 -17.97 19.37
CA MET A 142 1.15 -17.57 20.75
C MET A 142 1.94 -18.60 21.57
N PRO A 143 2.88 -18.16 22.43
CA PRO A 143 3.58 -19.07 23.33
C PRO A 143 2.59 -19.80 24.26
N LYS A 144 3.04 -20.90 24.88
CA LYS A 144 2.25 -21.79 25.74
C LYS A 144 1.33 -21.10 26.80
N PRO A 145 1.60 -19.88 27.34
CA PRO A 145 0.67 -19.19 28.23
C PRO A 145 -0.71 -18.88 27.64
N ALA A 146 -0.89 -18.82 26.32
CA ALA A 146 -2.18 -18.56 25.68
C ALA A 146 -3.28 -19.56 26.08
N LYS A 147 -2.91 -20.83 26.31
CA LYS A 147 -3.84 -21.85 26.82
C LYS A 147 -4.43 -21.50 28.19
N ARG A 148 -3.71 -20.72 29.02
CA ARG A 148 -4.17 -20.33 30.37
C ARG A 148 -5.24 -19.25 30.32
N VAL A 149 -5.12 -18.32 29.38
CA VAL A 149 -6.06 -17.21 29.21
C VAL A 149 -7.24 -17.54 28.30
N GLY A 150 -7.26 -18.74 27.71
CA GLY A 150 -8.39 -19.26 26.93
C GLY A 150 -8.39 -18.90 25.45
N LEU A 151 -7.40 -18.13 24.98
CA LEU A 151 -7.26 -17.77 23.57
C LEU A 151 -6.60 -18.89 22.75
N VAL A 152 -6.96 -18.94 21.48
CA VAL A 152 -6.48 -19.91 20.50
C VAL A 152 -5.34 -19.24 19.70
N PRO A 153 -4.17 -19.88 19.54
CA PRO A 153 -3.10 -19.38 18.67
C PRO A 153 -3.52 -19.37 17.19
N SER A 154 -3.01 -18.41 16.42
CA SER A 154 -3.25 -18.29 14.97
C SER A 154 -4.72 -18.35 14.59
N HIS A 155 -5.56 -17.58 15.29
CA HIS A 155 -7.01 -17.69 15.21
C HIS A 155 -7.70 -16.33 15.15
N ALA A 156 -8.75 -16.25 14.34
CA ALA A 156 -9.56 -15.05 14.17
C ALA A 156 -10.82 -15.05 15.05
N TYR A 157 -11.21 -13.86 15.49
CA TYR A 157 -12.39 -13.62 16.33
C TYR A 157 -13.22 -12.46 15.78
N ALA A 158 -14.53 -12.54 15.93
CA ALA A 158 -15.44 -11.44 15.57
C ALA A 158 -15.65 -10.50 16.76
N VAL A 159 -15.56 -9.19 16.55
CA VAL A 159 -15.83 -8.17 17.58
C VAL A 159 -17.28 -7.70 17.42
N LEU A 160 -18.17 -8.19 18.29
CA LEU A 160 -19.60 -7.94 18.21
C LEU A 160 -20.04 -6.63 18.87
N ASN A 161 -19.27 -6.14 19.85
CA ASN A 161 -19.58 -4.88 20.54
C ASN A 161 -18.30 -4.14 20.94
N VAL A 162 -18.36 -2.80 20.92
CA VAL A 162 -17.30 -1.89 21.36
C VAL A 162 -17.93 -0.87 22.30
N VAL A 163 -17.58 -0.90 23.58
CA VAL A 163 -18.22 -0.07 24.62
C VAL A 163 -17.16 0.60 25.49
N GLU A 164 -17.30 1.92 25.67
CA GLU A 164 -16.65 2.66 26.75
C GLU A 164 -17.71 3.00 27.81
N THR A 165 -17.49 2.53 29.03
CA THR A 165 -18.44 2.69 30.13
C THR A 165 -18.30 4.05 30.81
N SER A 166 -19.25 4.37 31.69
CA SER A 166 -19.29 5.56 32.53
C SER A 166 -18.02 5.78 33.36
N ASN A 167 -17.33 4.71 33.77
CA ASN A 167 -16.06 4.76 34.49
C ASN A 167 -14.82 4.69 33.58
N ARG A 168 -14.98 4.98 32.27
CA ARG A 168 -13.93 4.97 31.24
C ARG A 168 -13.29 3.60 31.02
N LEU A 169 -13.99 2.51 31.36
CA LEU A 169 -13.54 1.17 31.06
C LEU A 169 -13.86 0.83 29.60
N ARG A 170 -12.84 0.39 28.87
CA ARG A 170 -12.91 0.09 27.44
C ARG A 170 -13.04 -1.42 27.23
N LEU A 171 -14.21 -1.87 26.82
CA LEU A 171 -14.55 -3.29 26.69
C LEU A 171 -14.99 -3.66 25.27
N LEU A 172 -14.58 -4.85 24.86
CA LEU A 172 -14.98 -5.47 23.60
C LEU A 172 -15.75 -6.75 23.89
N LEU A 173 -16.91 -6.94 23.25
CA LEU A 173 -17.59 -8.23 23.21
C LEU A 173 -17.08 -9.01 22.02
N VAL A 174 -16.44 -10.14 22.27
CA VAL A 174 -15.74 -10.93 21.27
C VAL A 174 -16.38 -12.31 21.17
N LYS A 175 -16.51 -12.80 19.93
CA LYS A 175 -17.00 -14.14 19.62
C LYS A 175 -15.88 -14.99 19.04
N ASN A 176 -15.64 -16.15 19.66
CA ASN A 176 -14.86 -17.23 19.07
C ASN A 176 -15.70 -18.02 18.04
N PRO A 177 -15.26 -18.11 16.77
CA PRO A 177 -15.88 -18.95 15.74
C PRO A 177 -16.10 -20.41 16.12
N TRP A 178 -15.36 -20.95 17.08
CA TRP A 178 -15.53 -22.34 17.55
C TRP A 178 -16.74 -22.55 18.47
N ASN A 179 -17.44 -21.49 18.86
CA ASN A 179 -18.46 -21.51 19.92
C ASN A 179 -17.97 -22.21 21.20
N ARG A 180 -16.70 -22.00 21.56
CA ARG A 180 -16.09 -22.48 22.80
C ARG A 180 -14.79 -21.72 23.06
N LYS A 181 -14.12 -22.02 24.17
CA LYS A 181 -12.85 -21.39 24.56
C LYS A 181 -13.03 -19.89 24.80
N ARG A 182 -13.88 -19.56 25.77
CA ARG A 182 -13.99 -18.21 26.34
C ARG A 182 -12.68 -17.73 26.97
N TRP A 183 -12.50 -16.41 26.96
CA TRP A 183 -11.46 -15.69 27.69
C TRP A 183 -11.54 -15.94 29.21
N ARG A 184 -10.36 -16.10 29.82
CA ARG A 184 -10.16 -16.40 31.25
C ARG A 184 -9.33 -15.35 32.00
N GLY A 185 -8.96 -14.25 31.35
CA GLY A 185 -8.27 -13.13 31.99
C GLY A 185 -9.26 -12.10 32.59
N PRO A 186 -8.84 -10.82 32.75
CA PRO A 186 -9.70 -9.76 33.26
C PRO A 186 -11.06 -9.67 32.54
N PHE A 187 -12.15 -9.56 33.30
CA PHE A 187 -13.53 -9.61 32.79
C PHE A 187 -13.91 -10.95 32.14
N GLY A 188 -13.11 -12.00 32.30
CA GLY A 188 -13.47 -13.37 31.93
C GLY A 188 -14.56 -13.94 32.84
N MET A 189 -15.02 -15.15 32.50
CA MET A 189 -16.06 -15.82 33.30
C MET A 189 -15.60 -16.18 34.71
N ASP A 190 -14.30 -16.33 34.93
CA ASP A 190 -13.70 -16.68 36.23
C ASP A 190 -13.34 -15.45 37.10
N ASP A 191 -13.52 -14.22 36.58
CA ASP A 191 -13.14 -12.96 37.25
C ASP A 191 -14.34 -12.26 37.91
N LYS A 192 -14.88 -12.87 38.98
CA LYS A 192 -16.09 -12.37 39.65
C LYS A 192 -15.95 -10.92 40.14
N ASP A 193 -14.77 -10.55 40.64
CA ASP A 193 -14.57 -9.30 41.37
C ASP A 193 -14.73 -8.06 40.47
N ARG A 194 -14.46 -8.20 39.17
CA ARG A 194 -14.63 -7.10 38.20
C ARG A 194 -16.06 -6.94 37.70
N TRP A 195 -16.92 -7.94 37.88
CA TRP A 195 -18.32 -7.93 37.43
C TRP A 195 -19.25 -7.30 38.46
N THR A 196 -19.11 -6.00 38.69
CA THR A 196 -20.01 -5.24 39.58
C THR A 196 -21.44 -5.17 39.04
N ASP A 197 -22.43 -4.99 39.91
CA ASP A 197 -23.84 -4.87 39.51
C ASP A 197 -24.08 -3.65 38.59
N ASP A 198 -23.34 -2.56 38.81
CA ASP A 198 -23.38 -1.38 37.93
C ASP A 198 -22.88 -1.71 36.52
N LEU A 199 -21.74 -2.40 36.41
CA LEU A 199 -21.17 -2.78 35.12
C LEU A 199 -22.08 -3.76 34.37
N GLN A 200 -22.63 -4.75 35.08
CA GLN A 200 -23.58 -5.71 34.52
C GLN A 200 -24.84 -5.01 33.98
N ARG A 201 -25.38 -4.02 34.70
CA ARG A 201 -26.50 -3.21 34.22
C ARG A 201 -26.14 -2.37 33.00
N GLU A 202 -24.99 -1.70 33.02
CA GLU A 202 -24.53 -0.84 31.93
C GLU A 202 -24.31 -1.62 30.63
N LEU A 203 -23.75 -2.82 30.70
CA LEU A 203 -23.54 -3.69 29.53
C LEU A 203 -24.75 -4.53 29.14
N ASN A 204 -25.86 -4.45 29.90
CA ASN A 204 -27.00 -5.37 29.80
C ASN A 204 -26.56 -6.85 29.78
N PHE A 205 -25.66 -7.21 30.70
CA PHE A 205 -25.03 -8.52 30.77
C PHE A 205 -25.21 -9.16 32.14
N HIS A 206 -25.70 -10.40 32.17
CA HIS A 206 -25.93 -11.15 33.41
C HIS A 206 -24.84 -12.22 33.61
N TRP A 207 -23.81 -11.90 34.39
CA TRP A 207 -22.64 -12.77 34.58
C TRP A 207 -22.99 -14.13 35.17
N HIS A 208 -23.84 -14.16 36.20
CA HIS A 208 -24.25 -15.41 36.85
C HIS A 208 -24.94 -16.39 35.89
N ALA A 209 -25.82 -15.87 35.02
CA ALA A 209 -26.50 -16.68 34.01
C ALA A 209 -25.50 -17.17 32.94
N ALA A 210 -24.63 -16.29 32.45
CA ALA A 210 -23.62 -16.63 31.44
C ALA A 210 -22.56 -17.63 31.94
N ARG A 211 -22.26 -17.63 33.25
CA ARG A 211 -21.36 -18.62 33.86
C ARG A 211 -21.99 -20.00 34.00
N GLN A 212 -23.31 -20.07 34.14
CA GLN A 212 -24.06 -21.33 34.24
C GLN A 212 -24.43 -21.91 32.87
N SER A 213 -24.42 -21.08 31.82
CA SER A 213 -24.64 -21.55 30.45
C SER A 213 -23.44 -22.31 29.91
N ASP A 214 -23.71 -23.15 28.91
CA ASP A 214 -22.66 -23.81 28.12
C ASP A 214 -21.73 -22.76 27.49
N ASP A 215 -20.47 -23.17 27.30
CA ASP A 215 -19.47 -22.35 26.62
C ASP A 215 -19.90 -22.13 25.16
N ASP A 216 -20.28 -20.90 24.85
CA ASP A 216 -20.72 -20.42 23.52
C ASP A 216 -19.62 -19.62 22.80
N GLY A 217 -18.43 -19.53 23.39
CA GLY A 217 -17.31 -18.75 22.85
C GLY A 217 -17.48 -17.23 22.90
N LEU A 218 -18.52 -16.70 23.56
CA LEU A 218 -18.72 -15.25 23.75
C LEU A 218 -18.08 -14.77 25.05
N PHE A 219 -17.31 -13.69 24.99
CA PHE A 219 -16.68 -13.12 26.17
C PHE A 219 -16.44 -11.62 26.03
N TRP A 220 -16.46 -10.94 27.17
CA TRP A 220 -15.96 -9.58 27.27
C TRP A 220 -14.46 -9.60 27.57
N ILE A 221 -13.73 -8.63 27.02
CA ILE A 221 -12.31 -8.43 27.25
C ILE A 221 -12.00 -6.94 27.24
N ASP A 222 -11.07 -6.49 28.10
CA ASP A 222 -10.62 -5.11 28.09
C ASP A 222 -9.67 -4.81 26.94
N PHE A 223 -9.68 -3.57 26.46
CA PHE A 223 -8.87 -3.19 25.31
C PHE A 223 -7.36 -3.33 25.56
N ALA A 224 -6.90 -3.12 26.79
CA ALA A 224 -5.48 -3.30 27.13
C ALA A 224 -5.06 -4.77 26.98
N SER A 225 -5.90 -5.72 27.43
CA SER A 225 -5.67 -7.15 27.14
C SER A 225 -5.69 -7.45 25.64
N VAL A 226 -6.54 -6.79 24.84
CA VAL A 226 -6.52 -6.99 23.37
C VAL A 226 -5.17 -6.59 22.78
N GLN A 227 -4.64 -5.42 23.16
CA GLN A 227 -3.34 -4.95 22.67
C GLN A 227 -2.16 -5.86 23.06
N VAL A 228 -2.29 -6.65 24.12
CA VAL A 228 -1.24 -7.56 24.61
C VAL A 228 -1.30 -8.92 23.94
N TYR A 229 -2.51 -9.48 23.77
CA TYR A 229 -2.68 -10.88 23.36
C TYR A 229 -3.04 -11.06 21.88
N PHE A 230 -3.48 -10.00 21.20
CA PHE A 230 -3.79 -10.04 19.77
C PHE A 230 -2.69 -9.33 18.99
N SER A 231 -2.36 -9.87 17.83
CA SER A 231 -1.31 -9.33 16.97
C SER A 231 -1.84 -8.26 16.02
N ALA A 232 -3.08 -8.46 15.55
CA ALA A 232 -3.69 -7.62 14.54
C ALA A 232 -5.18 -7.39 14.78
N LEU A 233 -5.61 -6.21 14.33
CA LEU A 233 -6.98 -5.77 14.20
C LEU A 233 -7.25 -5.57 12.70
N PHE A 234 -8.28 -6.24 12.19
CA PHE A 234 -8.72 -6.08 10.81
C PHE A 234 -10.03 -5.31 10.78
N LEU A 235 -10.01 -4.21 10.04
CA LEU A 235 -11.11 -3.27 9.86
C LEU A 235 -11.53 -3.31 8.39
N ASN A 236 -12.78 -3.64 8.13
CA ASN A 236 -13.35 -3.51 6.80
C ASN A 236 -14.33 -2.35 6.82
N TRP A 237 -14.02 -1.29 6.07
CA TRP A 237 -14.77 -0.04 6.08
C TRP A 237 -15.83 -0.01 5.00
N ASN A 238 -17.01 0.49 5.36
CA ASN A 238 -18.09 0.69 4.42
C ASN A 238 -17.64 1.68 3.33
N PRO A 239 -17.60 1.29 2.05
CA PRO A 239 -17.22 2.21 0.98
C PRO A 239 -18.19 3.39 0.88
N ASP A 240 -19.42 3.26 1.41
CA ASP A 240 -20.42 4.33 1.46
C ASP A 240 -20.05 5.55 2.30
N LEU A 241 -18.98 5.46 3.09
CA LEU A 241 -18.34 6.61 3.73
C LEU A 241 -17.75 7.61 2.74
N PHE A 242 -17.39 7.17 1.53
CA PHE A 242 -16.70 7.99 0.54
C PHE A 242 -17.66 8.40 -0.56
N ARG A 243 -17.83 9.71 -0.74
CA ARG A 243 -18.68 10.26 -1.80
C ARG A 243 -18.06 10.05 -3.18
N PHE A 244 -16.74 10.22 -3.28
CA PHE A 244 -16.00 10.11 -4.54
C PHE A 244 -15.20 8.83 -4.56
N ARG A 245 -15.42 8.01 -5.59
CA ARG A 245 -14.75 6.72 -5.76
C ARG A 245 -14.38 6.54 -7.22
N TYR A 246 -13.19 6.02 -7.46
CA TYR A 246 -12.74 5.64 -8.79
C TYR A 246 -11.93 4.36 -8.71
N THR A 247 -12.02 3.52 -9.73
CA THR A 247 -11.31 2.24 -9.76
C THR A 247 -10.81 1.97 -11.17
N VAL A 248 -9.56 1.51 -11.27
CA VAL A 248 -8.93 1.08 -12.50
C VAL A 248 -8.30 -0.29 -12.31
N HIS A 249 -8.38 -1.13 -13.36
CA HIS A 249 -7.73 -2.43 -13.42
C HIS A 249 -6.61 -2.39 -14.45
N LYS A 250 -5.44 -2.92 -14.13
CA LYS A 250 -4.29 -2.92 -15.03
C LYS A 250 -3.51 -4.22 -14.94
N HIS A 251 -2.75 -4.48 -15.99
CA HIS A 251 -1.78 -5.56 -16.09
C HIS A 251 -0.36 -4.98 -15.92
N TRP A 252 0.46 -5.64 -15.11
CA TRP A 252 1.87 -5.33 -14.90
C TRP A 252 2.74 -6.47 -15.47
N PRO A 253 3.38 -6.25 -16.64
CA PRO A 253 4.27 -7.22 -17.24
C PRO A 253 5.57 -7.41 -16.43
N VAL A 254 6.11 -8.63 -16.46
CA VAL A 254 7.37 -9.00 -15.78
C VAL A 254 8.61 -8.44 -16.48
N ASP A 255 8.54 -8.25 -17.80
CA ASP A 255 9.63 -7.89 -18.70
C ASP A 255 9.91 -6.38 -18.77
N VAL A 256 9.10 -5.56 -18.10
CA VAL A 256 9.26 -4.09 -18.09
C VAL A 256 10.07 -3.65 -16.88
N GLY A 257 11.24 -3.05 -17.10
CA GLY A 257 12.09 -2.50 -16.04
C GLY A 257 12.87 -3.55 -15.26
N PRO A 258 13.62 -3.13 -14.22
CA PRO A 258 14.48 -4.04 -13.49
C PRO A 258 13.68 -5.00 -12.60
N GLN A 259 14.28 -6.16 -12.31
CA GLN A 259 13.76 -7.09 -11.31
C GLN A 259 13.69 -6.43 -9.92
N ASN A 260 14.73 -5.68 -9.55
CA ASN A 260 14.77 -4.90 -8.32
C ASN A 260 14.65 -3.40 -8.67
N ASP A 261 13.55 -2.79 -8.25
CA ASP A 261 13.18 -1.40 -8.57
C ASP A 261 13.80 -0.36 -7.62
N THR A 262 14.62 -0.78 -6.65
CA THR A 262 15.22 0.12 -5.63
C THR A 262 16.08 1.25 -6.21
N TYR A 263 16.65 1.07 -7.39
CA TYR A 263 17.48 2.10 -8.05
C TYR A 263 16.74 2.87 -9.14
N ASN A 264 15.63 2.34 -9.67
CA ASN A 264 14.82 2.99 -10.72
C ASN A 264 13.34 2.57 -10.65
N LEU A 265 12.49 3.52 -10.24
CA LEU A 265 11.03 3.37 -10.21
C LEU A 265 10.34 3.79 -11.52
N GLY A 266 11.06 4.34 -12.49
CA GLY A 266 10.49 4.95 -13.70
C GLY A 266 9.67 3.99 -14.57
N TYR A 267 10.02 2.70 -14.50
CA TYR A 267 9.35 1.60 -15.21
C TYR A 267 8.13 1.04 -14.49
N ASN A 268 7.95 1.37 -13.21
CA ASN A 268 6.81 0.88 -12.46
C ASN A 268 5.52 1.58 -12.94
N PRO A 269 4.34 0.98 -12.74
CA PRO A 269 3.08 1.65 -12.95
C PRO A 269 2.97 2.88 -12.05
N GLN A 270 2.66 4.01 -12.67
CA GLN A 270 2.51 5.28 -11.99
C GLN A 270 1.22 5.96 -12.44
N TYR A 271 0.59 6.68 -11.51
CA TYR A 271 -0.66 7.38 -11.74
C TYR A 271 -0.60 8.78 -11.18
N ARG A 272 -1.21 9.72 -11.89
CA ARG A 272 -1.37 11.09 -11.43
C ARG A 272 -2.74 11.23 -10.80
N LEU A 273 -2.76 11.58 -9.51
CA LEU A 273 -3.95 11.86 -8.73
C LEU A 273 -4.00 13.36 -8.44
N THR A 274 -5.01 14.05 -8.99
CA THR A 274 -5.15 15.51 -8.89
C THR A 274 -6.45 15.86 -8.19
N PHE A 275 -6.36 16.72 -7.17
CA PHE A 275 -7.49 17.33 -6.50
C PHE A 275 -7.61 18.79 -6.93
N PHE A 276 -8.81 19.20 -7.32
CA PHE A 276 -9.08 20.57 -7.73
C PHE A 276 -9.65 21.37 -6.56
N ASN A 277 -9.23 22.63 -6.45
CA ASN A 277 -9.75 23.58 -5.47
C ASN A 277 -10.76 24.52 -6.17
N PRO A 278 -12.07 24.20 -6.16
CA PRO A 278 -13.08 25.01 -6.84
C PRO A 278 -13.30 26.39 -6.20
N ASP A 279 -12.94 26.54 -4.92
CA ASP A 279 -13.30 27.69 -4.08
C ASP A 279 -12.09 28.61 -3.80
N ARG A 280 -11.31 28.94 -4.83
CA ARG A 280 -10.24 29.97 -4.77
C ARG A 280 -10.70 31.32 -4.18
N HIS A 281 -12.02 31.57 -4.15
CA HIS A 281 -12.59 32.87 -3.80
C HIS A 281 -13.30 32.96 -2.44
N THR A 282 -13.61 31.84 -1.78
CA THR A 282 -14.19 31.88 -0.43
C THR A 282 -13.10 31.58 0.59
N LYS A 283 -12.69 32.60 1.37
CA LYS A 283 -11.69 32.51 2.45
C LYS A 283 -12.15 31.66 3.66
N VAL A 284 -12.81 30.54 3.41
CA VAL A 284 -13.23 29.60 4.43
C VAL A 284 -12.13 28.55 4.49
N HIS A 285 -11.62 28.33 5.70
CA HIS A 285 -10.58 27.38 6.15
C HIS A 285 -10.07 26.31 5.15
N PRO A 286 -8.77 25.94 5.20
CA PRO A 286 -8.20 24.90 4.33
C PRO A 286 -9.06 23.64 4.38
N LEU A 287 -9.51 23.19 3.21
CA LEU A 287 -10.31 21.98 3.09
C LEU A 287 -9.40 20.78 3.36
N SER A 288 -9.69 20.04 4.42
CA SER A 288 -8.99 18.80 4.76
C SER A 288 -9.76 17.63 4.16
N LEU A 289 -9.11 16.88 3.27
CA LEU A 289 -9.67 15.71 2.61
C LEU A 289 -9.02 14.45 3.16
N SER A 290 -9.82 13.44 3.51
CA SER A 290 -9.28 12.09 3.75
C SER A 290 -9.37 11.29 2.45
N VAL A 291 -8.22 10.79 2.01
CA VAL A 291 -8.07 10.09 0.73
C VAL A 291 -7.48 8.72 0.98
N TRP A 292 -8.20 7.71 0.52
CA TRP A 292 -7.85 6.31 0.75
C TRP A 292 -7.56 5.66 -0.60
N ILE A 293 -6.42 4.98 -0.68
CA ILE A 293 -5.93 4.39 -1.92
C ILE A 293 -5.67 2.91 -1.65
N LEU A 294 -6.50 2.06 -2.25
CA LEU A 294 -6.43 0.62 -2.11
C LEU A 294 -5.77 0.03 -3.36
N LEU A 295 -4.57 -0.54 -3.19
CA LEU A 295 -3.92 -1.38 -4.19
C LEU A 295 -4.28 -2.84 -3.90
N SER A 296 -4.95 -3.50 -4.84
CA SER A 296 -5.39 -4.89 -4.72
C SER A 296 -4.81 -5.76 -5.83
N ARG A 297 -3.92 -6.69 -5.48
CA ARG A 297 -3.44 -7.74 -6.38
C ARG A 297 -4.56 -8.73 -6.69
N HIS A 298 -4.68 -9.12 -7.96
CA HIS A 298 -5.59 -10.19 -8.37
C HIS A 298 -4.95 -11.53 -8.04
N VAL A 299 -5.69 -12.38 -7.34
CA VAL A 299 -5.27 -13.74 -7.01
C VAL A 299 -6.01 -14.70 -7.93
N THR A 300 -5.31 -15.23 -8.95
CA THR A 300 -5.90 -16.07 -10.00
C THR A 300 -5.54 -17.56 -9.87
N ALA A 301 -4.60 -17.89 -8.97
CA ALA A 301 -4.16 -19.25 -8.69
C ALA A 301 -3.89 -19.44 -7.18
N ALA A 302 -3.87 -20.70 -6.73
CA ALA A 302 -3.62 -21.03 -5.33
C ALA A 302 -2.18 -20.64 -4.92
N ALA A 303 -2.02 -20.16 -3.68
CA ALA A 303 -0.75 -19.64 -3.17
C ALA A 303 0.42 -20.64 -3.20
N VAL A 304 0.12 -21.94 -3.28
CA VAL A 304 1.13 -23.02 -3.35
C VAL A 304 1.87 -23.03 -4.70
N ASP A 305 1.22 -22.55 -5.76
CA ASP A 305 1.73 -22.60 -7.13
C ASP A 305 2.35 -21.27 -7.59
N THR A 306 2.28 -20.22 -6.77
CA THR A 306 2.74 -18.87 -7.13
C THR A 306 3.88 -18.39 -6.23
N PRO A 307 4.95 -17.79 -6.78
CA PRO A 307 5.99 -17.17 -5.97
C PRO A 307 5.39 -16.07 -5.08
N GLN A 308 5.96 -15.88 -3.88
CA GLN A 308 5.54 -14.78 -3.02
C GLN A 308 5.83 -13.45 -3.71
N GLN A 309 4.80 -12.63 -3.85
CA GLN A 309 4.88 -11.29 -4.44
C GLN A 309 4.58 -10.29 -3.34
N PHE A 310 5.56 -9.44 -3.00
CA PHE A 310 5.38 -8.37 -2.03
C PHE A 310 5.17 -7.06 -2.76
N LEU A 311 4.05 -6.40 -2.49
CA LEU A 311 3.64 -5.17 -3.14
C LEU A 311 3.45 -4.04 -2.14
N THR A 312 3.53 -2.83 -2.66
CA THR A 312 3.26 -1.61 -1.92
C THR A 312 2.85 -0.48 -2.87
N LEU A 313 2.29 0.59 -2.29
CA LEU A 313 2.05 1.84 -2.98
C LEU A 313 2.85 2.95 -2.29
N HIS A 314 3.55 3.76 -3.08
CA HIS A 314 4.21 4.96 -2.62
C HIS A 314 3.49 6.19 -3.20
N VAL A 315 3.32 7.22 -2.37
CA VAL A 315 2.67 8.47 -2.75
C VAL A 315 3.70 9.58 -2.71
N PHE A 316 3.81 10.36 -3.78
CA PHE A 316 4.75 11.48 -3.89
C PHE A 316 3.96 12.76 -4.20
N LYS A 317 4.21 13.86 -3.49
CA LYS A 317 3.56 15.15 -3.75
C LYS A 317 4.29 15.88 -4.89
N GLN A 318 4.00 15.49 -6.13
CA GLN A 318 4.54 16.09 -7.35
C GLN A 318 3.66 15.73 -8.57
N ALA A 319 3.83 16.45 -9.68
CA ALA A 319 3.05 16.26 -10.91
C ALA A 319 3.73 15.41 -12.00
N HIS A 320 5.02 15.08 -11.84
CA HIS A 320 5.82 14.39 -12.86
C HIS A 320 6.22 12.99 -12.41
N ARG A 321 6.57 12.13 -13.36
CA ARG A 321 7.04 10.77 -13.08
C ARG A 321 8.14 10.73 -12.02
N VAL A 322 8.06 9.73 -11.16
CA VAL A 322 9.02 9.45 -10.10
C VAL A 322 10.01 8.42 -10.61
N PHE A 323 11.30 8.73 -10.54
CA PHE A 323 12.35 7.82 -10.96
C PHE A 323 13.12 7.20 -9.78
N TYR A 324 13.11 7.87 -8.63
CA TYR A 324 13.81 7.41 -7.44
C TYR A 324 12.86 7.22 -6.25
N PRO A 325 13.15 6.26 -5.35
CA PRO A 325 12.28 5.94 -4.22
C PRO A 325 12.36 6.91 -3.03
N ASN A 326 13.08 8.02 -3.17
CA ASN A 326 13.36 8.97 -2.10
C ASN A 326 12.28 10.07 -2.04
N HIS A 327 12.07 10.64 -0.86
CA HIS A 327 11.12 11.76 -0.64
C HIS A 327 9.66 11.43 -0.95
N ALA A 328 9.24 10.18 -0.75
CA ALA A 328 7.83 9.84 -0.75
C ALA A 328 7.08 10.63 0.33
N PHE A 329 5.96 11.23 -0.04
CA PHE A 329 5.01 11.84 0.88
C PHE A 329 4.41 10.79 1.83
N THR A 330 4.11 9.61 1.30
CA THR A 330 3.74 8.43 2.08
C THR A 330 4.41 7.21 1.50
N ARG A 331 5.14 6.47 2.33
CA ARG A 331 5.82 5.23 1.93
C ARG A 331 5.05 4.04 2.47
N GLY A 332 4.36 3.31 1.60
CA GLY A 332 3.75 2.05 1.98
C GLY A 332 4.78 0.98 2.35
N THR A 333 4.36 0.00 3.14
CA THR A 333 5.17 -1.15 3.55
C THR A 333 4.96 -2.31 2.58
N TYR A 334 6.05 -2.93 2.14
CA TYR A 334 5.98 -4.14 1.31
C TYR A 334 5.30 -5.27 2.07
N SER A 335 4.23 -5.81 1.49
CA SER A 335 3.45 -6.89 2.07
C SER A 335 3.05 -7.89 0.99
N ASN A 336 2.96 -9.16 1.37
CA ASN A 336 2.40 -10.22 0.52
C ASN A 336 0.87 -10.31 0.62
N ASN A 337 0.24 -9.48 1.46
CA ASN A 337 -1.21 -9.34 1.52
C ASN A 337 -1.72 -8.85 0.15
N PRO A 338 -2.73 -9.49 -0.45
CA PRO A 338 -3.30 -9.04 -1.71
C PRO A 338 -3.84 -7.61 -1.66
N HIS A 339 -4.20 -7.10 -0.49
CA HIS A 339 -4.75 -5.75 -0.31
C HIS A 339 -3.81 -4.88 0.52
N SER A 340 -3.43 -3.73 -0.04
CA SER A 340 -2.62 -2.70 0.61
C SER A 340 -3.37 -1.37 0.57
N LEU A 341 -3.79 -0.89 1.73
CA LEU A 341 -4.46 0.39 1.89
C LEU A 341 -3.44 1.46 2.31
N THR A 342 -3.44 2.59 1.59
CA THR A 342 -2.70 3.80 1.95
C THR A 342 -3.70 4.92 2.22
N CYS A 343 -3.72 5.44 3.44
CA CYS A 343 -4.57 6.57 3.82
C CYS A 343 -3.73 7.84 3.87
N VAL A 344 -4.25 8.91 3.30
CA VAL A 344 -3.57 10.20 3.17
C VAL A 344 -4.55 11.31 3.51
N ASP A 345 -4.18 12.17 4.44
CA ASP A 345 -4.91 13.41 4.71
C ASP A 345 -4.28 14.56 3.92
N ILE A 346 -5.08 15.19 3.07
CA ILE A 346 -4.65 16.26 2.16
C ILE A 346 -5.26 17.58 2.62
N GLN A 347 -4.41 18.58 2.82
CA GLN A 347 -4.86 19.95 3.05
C GLN A 347 -4.77 20.73 1.74
N LEU A 348 -5.92 21.13 1.20
CA LEU A 348 -5.98 22.03 0.06
C LEU A 348 -5.83 23.46 0.56
N THR A 349 -4.76 24.14 0.12
CA THR A 349 -4.51 25.54 0.44
C THR A 349 -5.25 26.44 -0.56
N ALA A 350 -5.69 27.61 -0.10
CA ALA A 350 -6.43 28.56 -0.94
C ALA A 350 -5.60 29.10 -2.14
N ASP A 351 -4.27 29.02 -2.04
CA ASP A 351 -3.35 29.56 -3.04
C ASP A 351 -3.07 28.59 -4.20
N GLU A 352 -3.31 27.28 -4.01
CA GLU A 352 -3.15 26.25 -5.04
C GLU A 352 -4.49 25.99 -5.78
N SER A 353 -4.53 26.08 -7.12
CA SER A 353 -5.72 25.63 -7.91
C SER A 353 -5.93 24.13 -7.81
N GLU A 354 -4.83 23.41 -7.72
CA GLU A 354 -4.82 21.97 -7.73
C GLU A 354 -3.65 21.48 -6.89
N THR A 355 -3.87 20.32 -6.25
CA THR A 355 -2.81 19.60 -5.56
C THR A 355 -2.70 18.23 -6.22
N THR A 356 -1.50 17.94 -6.75
CA THR A 356 -1.24 16.74 -7.54
C THR A 356 -0.24 15.82 -6.82
N PHE A 357 -0.55 14.52 -6.88
CA PHE A 357 0.28 13.44 -6.34
C PHE A 357 0.58 12.41 -7.43
N MET A 358 1.76 11.81 -7.36
CA MET A 358 2.10 10.59 -8.09
C MET A 358 1.95 9.38 -7.18
N LEU A 359 1.12 8.44 -7.62
CA LEU A 359 0.97 7.12 -7.02
C LEU A 359 1.89 6.16 -7.76
N VAL A 360 2.80 5.50 -7.07
CA VAL A 360 3.77 4.56 -7.65
C VAL A 360 3.53 3.20 -7.04
N ALA A 361 3.05 2.24 -7.83
CA ALA A 361 3.02 0.85 -7.42
C ALA A 361 4.46 0.31 -7.41
N SER A 362 4.84 -0.42 -6.38
CA SER A 362 6.19 -1.01 -6.25
C SER A 362 6.10 -2.47 -5.87
N GLN A 363 7.06 -3.26 -6.36
CA GLN A 363 7.15 -4.69 -6.06
C GLN A 363 8.56 -5.01 -5.57
N PHE A 364 8.66 -5.70 -4.45
CA PHE A 364 9.93 -6.25 -4.01
C PHE A 364 10.23 -7.49 -4.85
N GLU A 365 11.22 -7.37 -5.73
CA GLU A 365 11.64 -8.38 -6.70
C GLU A 365 10.51 -8.83 -7.65
N LYS A 366 10.55 -8.33 -8.88
CA LYS A 366 9.59 -8.68 -9.92
C LYS A 366 9.86 -10.08 -10.49
N LEU A 367 9.15 -11.06 -9.95
CA LEU A 367 9.33 -12.47 -10.29
C LEU A 367 8.34 -13.01 -11.33
N ALA A 368 7.18 -12.36 -11.48
CA ALA A 368 6.09 -12.83 -12.33
C ALA A 368 5.19 -11.65 -12.74
N PRO A 369 4.46 -11.75 -13.87
CA PRO A 369 3.47 -10.77 -14.24
C PRO A 369 2.33 -10.75 -13.21
N LEU A 370 1.62 -9.63 -13.17
CA LEU A 370 0.65 -9.35 -12.13
C LEU A 370 -0.52 -8.54 -12.70
N ASP A 371 -1.75 -8.97 -12.42
CA ASP A 371 -2.93 -8.13 -12.57
C ASP A 371 -3.30 -7.49 -11.23
N TYR A 372 -3.74 -6.23 -11.26
CA TYR A 372 -4.12 -5.50 -10.05
C TYR A 372 -5.23 -4.48 -10.30
N THR A 373 -5.86 -4.09 -9.20
CA THR A 373 -6.84 -3.02 -9.11
C THR A 373 -6.27 -1.90 -8.27
N LEU A 374 -6.41 -0.66 -8.73
CA LEU A 374 -6.19 0.54 -7.94
C LEU A 374 -7.52 1.25 -7.73
N SER A 375 -7.95 1.36 -6.48
CA SER A 375 -9.18 2.06 -6.09
C SER A 375 -8.83 3.28 -5.23
N VAL A 376 -9.38 4.44 -5.58
CA VAL A 376 -9.21 5.69 -4.84
C VAL A 376 -10.56 6.12 -4.29
N PHE A 377 -10.58 6.53 -3.03
CA PHE A 377 -11.76 6.98 -2.30
C PHE A 377 -11.47 8.34 -1.66
N SER A 378 -12.42 9.27 -1.72
CA SER A 378 -12.33 10.57 -1.04
C SER A 378 -13.67 10.94 -0.41
N THR A 379 -13.61 11.54 0.79
CA THR A 379 -14.80 11.94 1.55
C THR A 379 -15.53 13.09 0.86
N ASP A 380 -14.82 14.19 0.58
CA ASP A 380 -15.44 15.48 0.24
C ASP A 380 -14.84 16.15 -1.01
N GLY A 381 -13.74 15.63 -1.56
CA GLY A 381 -13.03 16.24 -2.69
C GLY A 381 -13.18 15.43 -3.98
N PRO A 382 -13.76 15.98 -5.06
CA PRO A 382 -13.66 15.34 -6.37
C PRO A 382 -12.18 15.31 -6.78
N PHE A 383 -11.80 14.25 -7.47
CA PHE A 383 -10.44 14.06 -7.94
C PHE A 383 -10.43 13.49 -9.35
N GLU A 384 -9.31 13.66 -10.02
CA GLU A 384 -9.00 13.02 -11.28
C GLU A 384 -7.84 12.05 -11.09
N LEU A 385 -8.01 10.81 -11.55
CA LEU A 385 -6.96 9.80 -11.62
C LEU A 385 -6.65 9.50 -13.08
N THR A 386 -5.41 9.75 -13.49
CA THR A 386 -4.90 9.46 -14.84
C THR A 386 -3.64 8.59 -14.77
N ASP A 387 -3.27 7.96 -15.87
CA ASP A 387 -1.94 7.37 -16.00
C ASP A 387 -0.88 8.49 -15.88
N ALA A 388 0.31 8.15 -15.38
CA ALA A 388 1.39 9.12 -15.24
C ALA A 388 1.70 9.82 -16.57
N PRO A 389 2.16 11.09 -16.55
CA PRO A 389 2.50 11.81 -17.76
C PRO A 389 3.43 10.99 -18.66
N GLU A 390 3.10 10.92 -19.95
CA GLU A 390 3.94 10.24 -20.92
C GLU A 390 5.32 10.90 -20.98
N THR A 391 6.34 10.10 -21.27
CA THR A 391 7.63 10.65 -21.65
C THR A 391 7.49 11.34 -23.01
N PRO A 392 8.27 12.42 -23.27
CA PRO A 392 8.22 13.08 -24.56
C PRO A 392 8.37 12.10 -25.76
N PRO A 393 7.68 12.37 -26.88
CA PRO A 393 7.46 11.35 -27.93
C PRO A 393 8.71 11.03 -28.76
N HIS A 394 9.61 11.98 -28.94
CA HIS A 394 10.81 11.74 -29.76
C HIS A 394 11.89 11.05 -28.93
N ARG A 395 12.19 9.80 -29.31
CA ARG A 395 13.13 8.94 -28.60
C ARG A 395 14.48 8.88 -29.30
N ILE A 396 15.52 9.04 -28.52
CA ILE A 396 16.91 8.73 -28.84
C ILE A 396 17.26 7.50 -28.03
N ASN A 397 17.80 6.46 -28.67
CA ASN A 397 18.32 5.29 -27.98
C ASN A 397 19.75 5.02 -28.47
N LEU A 398 20.70 5.05 -27.55
CA LEU A 398 22.12 4.85 -27.82
C LEU A 398 22.67 3.79 -26.86
N MET A 399 23.03 2.65 -27.42
CA MET A 399 23.74 1.57 -26.70
C MET A 399 25.23 1.71 -26.98
N ASP A 400 26.07 1.82 -25.95
CA ASP A 400 27.52 2.00 -26.09
C ASP A 400 28.25 1.47 -24.85
N ALA A 401 29.58 1.67 -24.79
CA ALA A 401 30.40 1.24 -23.66
C ALA A 401 31.51 2.22 -23.29
N TRP A 402 31.82 2.28 -22.00
CA TRP A 402 33.10 2.79 -21.53
C TRP A 402 34.17 1.72 -21.76
N THR A 403 35.09 2.00 -22.68
CA THR A 403 36.21 1.12 -23.05
C THR A 403 37.48 1.51 -22.30
N SER A 404 38.60 0.82 -22.53
CA SER A 404 39.90 1.26 -22.01
C SER A 404 40.29 2.68 -22.45
N ALA A 405 39.82 3.13 -23.61
CA ALA A 405 40.13 4.45 -24.14
C ALA A 405 39.11 5.52 -23.73
N THR A 406 37.90 5.11 -23.34
CA THR A 406 36.78 6.04 -23.08
C THR A 406 36.28 5.99 -21.64
N ALA A 407 36.86 5.18 -20.77
CA ALA A 407 36.55 5.17 -19.33
C ALA A 407 37.28 6.32 -18.63
N GLY A 408 36.76 7.55 -18.77
CA GLY A 408 37.42 8.75 -18.27
C GLY A 408 37.27 9.02 -16.77
N GLY A 409 36.31 8.38 -16.11
CA GLY A 409 35.96 8.63 -14.69
C GLY A 409 35.22 9.94 -14.49
N CYS A 410 35.10 10.40 -13.24
CA CYS A 410 34.43 11.65 -12.89
C CYS A 410 35.32 12.90 -13.14
N PRO A 411 34.78 14.14 -13.07
CA PRO A 411 35.54 15.38 -13.35
C PRO A 411 36.78 15.63 -12.48
N LYS A 412 36.98 14.82 -11.43
CA LYS A 412 38.20 14.87 -10.62
C LYS A 412 39.38 14.16 -11.31
N HIS A 413 39.13 13.30 -12.28
CA HIS A 413 40.16 12.63 -13.06
C HIS A 413 40.52 13.49 -14.28
N ALA A 414 41.82 13.59 -14.57
CA ALA A 414 42.32 14.30 -15.75
C ALA A 414 41.77 13.71 -17.07
N THR A 415 41.44 12.43 -17.07
CA THR A 415 40.86 11.66 -18.18
C THR A 415 39.35 11.90 -18.36
N PHE A 416 38.70 12.78 -17.57
CA PHE A 416 37.24 12.96 -17.62
C PHE A 416 36.70 13.22 -19.03
N LEU A 417 37.45 13.94 -19.87
CA LEU A 417 37.00 14.29 -21.22
C LEU A 417 37.20 13.16 -22.24
N ASP A 418 37.86 12.08 -21.85
CA ASP A 418 37.97 10.86 -22.65
C ASP A 418 36.65 10.07 -22.65
N ASN A 419 35.77 10.35 -21.68
CA ASN A 419 34.40 9.83 -21.67
C ASN A 419 33.70 10.07 -23.03
N PRO A 420 32.79 9.17 -23.45
CA PRO A 420 32.00 9.37 -24.67
C PRO A 420 31.31 10.74 -24.65
N GLN A 421 31.31 11.43 -25.80
CA GLN A 421 30.61 12.70 -25.96
C GLN A 421 29.65 12.58 -27.14
N TYR A 422 28.37 12.80 -26.88
CA TYR A 422 27.31 12.74 -27.88
C TYR A 422 26.78 14.13 -28.15
N GLN A 423 26.83 14.55 -29.41
CA GLN A 423 26.20 15.77 -29.85
C GLN A 423 24.69 15.60 -29.93
N LEU A 424 23.96 16.56 -29.36
CA LEU A 424 22.54 16.79 -29.57
C LEU A 424 22.37 18.12 -30.30
N VAL A 425 21.71 18.10 -31.45
CA VAL A 425 21.35 19.31 -32.20
C VAL A 425 19.88 19.61 -31.94
N VAL A 426 19.63 20.75 -31.31
CA VAL A 426 18.29 21.27 -31.01
C VAL A 426 17.99 22.38 -32.01
N GLU A 427 17.06 22.14 -32.94
CA GLU A 427 16.75 23.09 -34.02
C GLU A 427 15.74 24.17 -33.61
N SER A 428 14.94 23.90 -32.59
CA SER A 428 13.84 24.75 -32.12
C SER A 428 13.75 24.71 -30.60
N PHE A 429 13.13 25.74 -30.01
CA PHE A 429 12.97 25.80 -28.55
C PHE A 429 12.26 24.56 -28.04
N MET A 430 12.90 23.91 -27.06
CA MET A 430 12.37 22.69 -26.47
C MET A 430 11.88 22.97 -25.05
N GLU A 431 10.61 22.66 -24.84
CA GLU A 431 9.94 22.79 -23.55
C GLU A 431 10.45 21.77 -22.55
N ARG A 432 10.59 20.51 -22.99
CA ARG A 432 11.05 19.43 -22.12
C ARG A 432 12.00 18.45 -22.83
N MET A 433 13.08 18.12 -22.13
CA MET A 433 14.03 17.05 -22.49
C MET A 433 14.31 16.18 -21.26
N LEU A 434 14.09 14.88 -21.37
CA LEU A 434 14.48 13.90 -20.37
C LEU A 434 15.62 13.04 -20.94
N LEU A 435 16.75 13.00 -20.25
CA LEU A 435 17.85 12.09 -20.52
C LEU A 435 17.96 11.07 -19.39
N THR A 436 18.08 9.78 -19.72
CA THR A 436 18.29 8.70 -18.76
C THR A 436 19.49 7.87 -19.18
N LEU A 437 20.28 7.43 -18.21
CA LEU A 437 21.43 6.56 -18.41
C LEU A 437 21.29 5.34 -17.51
N GLU A 438 21.38 4.17 -18.11
CA GLU A 438 21.36 2.86 -17.46
C GLU A 438 22.68 2.14 -17.69
N ALA A 439 23.15 1.44 -16.65
CA ALA A 439 24.37 0.65 -16.66
C ALA A 439 24.26 -0.46 -15.60
N PRO A 440 25.18 -1.43 -15.57
CA PRO A 440 25.30 -2.37 -14.45
C PRO A 440 25.31 -1.67 -13.09
N VAL A 441 24.58 -2.23 -12.11
CA VAL A 441 24.37 -1.62 -10.78
C VAL A 441 25.67 -1.44 -9.99
N ASP A 442 26.72 -2.20 -10.29
CA ASP A 442 28.04 -2.01 -9.67
C ASP A 442 28.80 -0.79 -10.19
N LEU A 443 28.30 -0.09 -11.22
CA LEU A 443 28.83 1.16 -11.74
C LEU A 443 28.05 2.35 -11.19
N ALA A 444 28.77 3.23 -10.47
CA ALA A 444 28.27 4.55 -10.12
C ALA A 444 28.42 5.48 -11.33
N ILE A 445 27.31 5.97 -11.88
CA ILE A 445 27.23 6.70 -13.16
C ILE A 445 26.64 8.11 -12.99
N ASN A 446 26.92 8.99 -13.96
CA ASN A 446 26.41 10.35 -14.02
C ASN A 446 26.25 10.84 -15.47
N LEU A 447 25.27 11.72 -15.68
CA LEU A 447 25.04 12.43 -16.94
C LEU A 447 25.33 13.92 -16.78
N ARG A 448 26.03 14.50 -17.76
CA ARG A 448 26.20 15.95 -17.90
C ARG A 448 25.77 16.42 -19.28
N LEU A 449 25.01 17.51 -19.31
CA LEU A 449 24.69 18.26 -20.51
C LEU A 449 25.50 19.55 -20.55
N VAL A 450 26.27 19.74 -21.61
CA VAL A 450 27.15 20.90 -21.81
C VAL A 450 26.75 21.60 -23.10
N GLY A 451 26.67 22.93 -23.10
CA GLY A 451 26.51 23.72 -24.32
C GLY A 451 27.80 23.65 -25.14
N GLY A 452 27.67 23.41 -26.44
CA GLY A 452 28.79 23.28 -27.36
C GLY A 452 28.63 24.14 -28.61
N ASP A 453 29.60 24.01 -29.49
CA ASP A 453 29.71 24.64 -30.81
C ASP A 453 29.66 23.60 -31.95
N GLY A 454 29.29 22.37 -31.60
CA GLY A 454 29.27 21.23 -32.50
C GLY A 454 30.55 20.39 -32.50
N GLN A 455 31.55 20.71 -31.68
CA GLN A 455 32.79 19.95 -31.54
C GLN A 455 32.94 19.29 -30.17
N ARG A 456 33.92 18.39 -30.03
CA ARG A 456 34.24 17.69 -28.79
C ARG A 456 34.76 18.70 -27.75
N VAL A 457 34.22 18.72 -26.53
CA VAL A 457 34.68 19.67 -25.52
C VAL A 457 36.01 19.24 -24.88
N GLY A 458 36.94 20.18 -24.82
CA GLY A 458 38.23 20.07 -24.12
C GLY A 458 38.22 20.61 -22.69
N SER A 459 37.12 21.19 -22.22
CA SER A 459 36.92 21.58 -20.81
C SER A 459 35.44 21.79 -20.50
N VAL A 460 35.03 21.58 -19.24
CA VAL A 460 33.67 21.87 -18.78
C VAL A 460 33.73 22.96 -17.71
N SER A 461 33.22 24.14 -18.05
CA SER A 461 33.11 25.28 -17.13
C SER A 461 31.70 25.38 -16.55
N LYS A 462 31.53 26.16 -15.47
CA LYS A 462 30.20 26.48 -14.93
C LYS A 462 29.30 27.19 -15.95
N LYS A 463 29.88 27.95 -16.90
CA LYS A 463 29.12 28.68 -17.93
C LYS A 463 28.62 27.77 -19.06
N SER A 464 29.38 26.72 -19.37
CA SER A 464 29.04 25.77 -20.42
C SER A 464 28.15 24.64 -19.90
N LEU A 465 28.21 24.30 -18.61
CA LEU A 465 27.32 23.31 -18.01
C LEU A 465 25.87 23.79 -18.07
N ARG A 466 24.99 22.99 -18.67
CA ARG A 466 23.55 23.26 -18.79
C ARG A 466 22.75 22.45 -17.78
N GLY A 467 23.15 21.21 -17.52
CA GLY A 467 22.52 20.37 -16.51
C GLY A 467 23.38 19.15 -16.17
N GLN A 468 23.08 18.50 -15.05
CA GLN A 468 23.71 17.24 -14.65
C GLN A 468 22.77 16.42 -13.78
N SER A 469 22.92 15.09 -13.76
CA SER A 469 22.01 14.19 -13.02
C SER A 469 22.18 14.19 -11.49
N GLY A 470 23.04 15.04 -10.94
CA GLY A 470 23.33 15.13 -9.50
C GLY A 470 24.57 14.36 -9.09
N GLU A 471 24.48 13.62 -7.98
CA GLU A 471 25.55 12.71 -7.51
C GLU A 471 25.70 11.49 -8.45
N TYR A 472 26.85 10.82 -8.38
CA TYR A 472 27.06 9.56 -9.09
C TYR A 472 26.22 8.46 -8.42
N ARG A 473 25.43 7.72 -9.21
CA ARG A 473 24.48 6.72 -8.68
C ARG A 473 24.69 5.35 -9.29
N PRO A 474 24.52 4.27 -8.51
CA PRO A 474 24.58 2.89 -9.01
C PRO A 474 23.51 2.63 -10.07
N GLY A 475 23.93 2.16 -11.25
CA GLY A 475 23.08 1.55 -12.28
C GLY A 475 22.11 2.45 -13.05
N PHE A 476 21.62 3.54 -12.45
CA PHE A 476 20.68 4.45 -13.13
C PHE A 476 20.83 5.90 -12.67
N CYS A 477 20.81 6.82 -13.64
CA CYS A 477 20.65 8.25 -13.38
C CYS A 477 19.84 8.95 -14.49
N TYR A 478 19.24 10.10 -14.16
CA TYR A 478 18.49 10.90 -15.13
C TYR A 478 18.72 12.40 -14.96
N LEU A 479 18.45 13.14 -16.03
CA LEU A 479 18.40 14.60 -16.11
C LEU A 479 17.09 15.00 -16.80
N ASP A 480 16.20 15.67 -16.08
CA ASP A 480 14.95 16.21 -16.63
C ASP A 480 15.08 17.74 -16.72
N LEU A 481 15.02 18.26 -17.94
CA LEU A 481 15.08 19.67 -18.27
C LEU A 481 13.69 20.08 -18.71
N ASP A 482 13.07 20.98 -17.96
CA ASP A 482 11.68 21.35 -18.18
C ASP A 482 11.49 22.87 -18.02
N ALA A 483 10.67 23.44 -18.89
CA ALA A 483 10.25 24.83 -18.85
C ALA A 483 9.32 25.03 -17.66
N VAL A 484 9.80 25.68 -16.60
CA VAL A 484 8.95 26.04 -15.46
C VAL A 484 8.20 27.32 -15.82
N GLU A 485 6.86 27.28 -15.86
CA GLU A 485 6.04 28.50 -15.83
C GLU A 485 6.39 29.29 -14.57
N ALA A 486 6.74 30.56 -14.75
CA ALA A 486 7.13 31.46 -13.67
C ALA A 486 5.98 31.70 -12.68
N GLY A 487 5.81 30.78 -11.73
CA GLY A 487 4.80 30.86 -10.66
C GLY A 487 5.36 30.58 -9.25
N PHE A 488 6.60 30.10 -9.13
CA PHE A 488 7.25 29.93 -7.83
C PHE A 488 8.26 31.05 -7.60
N PRO A 489 8.20 31.80 -6.47
CA PRO A 489 9.20 32.81 -6.16
C PRO A 489 10.58 32.15 -6.13
N SER A 490 11.42 32.56 -7.07
CA SER A 490 12.84 32.24 -7.09
C SER A 490 13.48 32.76 -5.81
N GLY A 491 13.59 31.90 -4.80
CA GLY A 491 14.29 32.24 -3.56
C GLY A 491 13.79 31.58 -2.28
N GLN A 492 13.55 30.26 -2.25
CA GLN A 492 13.64 29.50 -1.00
C GLN A 492 14.15 28.08 -1.29
N LEU A 493 15.46 27.88 -1.16
CA LEU A 493 15.97 26.62 -0.60
C LEU A 493 15.47 26.60 0.85
N SER A 494 14.32 25.99 1.10
CA SER A 494 13.81 25.85 2.47
C SER A 494 14.62 24.78 3.19
N ASP A 495 15.29 25.21 4.26
CA ASP A 495 15.90 24.36 5.27
C ASP A 495 14.99 23.19 5.64
N ALA A 496 15.53 21.99 5.51
CA ALA A 496 14.95 20.77 6.05
C ALA A 496 15.06 20.79 7.58
N THR A 497 14.13 21.48 8.24
CA THR A 497 13.88 21.33 9.68
C THR A 497 12.39 21.14 9.91
N ALA A 498 11.95 19.88 9.87
CA ALA A 498 10.77 19.41 10.58
C ALA A 498 11.10 18.05 11.20
N ASN A 499 10.85 17.95 12.51
CA ASN A 499 11.43 16.98 13.42
C ASN A 499 11.14 15.49 13.12
N PRO A 500 12.03 14.59 13.55
CA PRO A 500 11.92 13.14 13.42
C PRO A 500 11.27 12.50 14.64
N THR A 501 10.30 11.61 14.43
CA THR A 501 9.86 10.55 15.35
C THR A 501 8.95 9.67 14.50
N THR A 502 9.22 8.41 14.20
CA THR A 502 9.91 7.37 14.95
C THR A 502 10.49 6.38 13.93
N ALA A 503 11.79 6.16 14.00
CA ALA A 503 12.50 5.15 13.22
C ALA A 503 12.57 3.85 14.04
N PHE A 504 12.16 2.74 13.45
CA PHE A 504 12.66 1.42 13.86
C PHE A 504 13.52 0.86 12.72
N LEU A 505 14.83 0.98 12.92
CA LEU A 505 15.87 0.31 12.18
C LEU A 505 16.21 -0.99 12.91
N THR A 506 16.21 -2.12 12.22
CA THR A 506 17.16 -3.20 12.54
C THR A 506 17.97 -3.56 11.30
N SER A 507 19.22 -3.09 11.33
CA SER A 507 20.44 -3.73 10.82
C SER A 507 20.55 -4.14 9.34
N ALA A 508 21.29 -3.34 8.56
CA ALA A 508 22.54 -3.81 7.96
C ALA A 508 23.44 -2.61 7.59
N LYS A 509 24.76 -2.78 7.80
CA LYS A 509 25.83 -1.78 7.68
C LYS A 509 25.95 -1.21 6.27
N GLY A 510 26.07 0.12 6.17
CA GLY A 510 26.52 0.82 4.98
C GLY A 510 26.16 2.30 5.04
N ALA A 511 27.13 3.14 5.41
CA ALA A 511 26.95 4.59 5.48
C ALA A 511 26.78 5.18 4.07
N TYR A 512 25.57 5.64 3.75
CA TYR A 512 25.31 6.52 2.61
C TYR A 512 24.53 7.73 3.12
N THR A 513 25.17 8.89 3.04
CA THR A 513 24.60 10.19 3.39
C THR A 513 23.52 10.56 2.40
N ASN A 514 22.34 10.90 2.92
CA ASN A 514 21.19 11.43 2.17
C ASN A 514 21.49 12.83 1.61
N SER A 515 21.88 12.91 0.34
CA SER A 515 22.00 14.18 -0.40
C SER A 515 21.35 14.06 -1.78
N THR A 516 20.89 15.19 -2.31
CA THR A 516 19.93 15.36 -3.43
C THR A 516 20.17 14.45 -4.64
N CYS A 517 19.15 13.65 -4.97
CA CYS A 517 19.19 12.60 -5.98
C CYS A 517 18.38 13.01 -7.23
N GLY A 518 19.01 13.16 -8.40
CA GLY A 518 18.31 13.46 -9.66
C GLY A 518 17.92 14.90 -9.74
N VAL A 519 18.65 15.65 -10.55
CA VAL A 519 18.44 17.09 -10.61
C VAL A 519 17.50 17.36 -11.77
N ARG A 520 16.25 17.64 -11.44
CA ARG A 520 15.44 18.46 -12.34
C ARG A 520 16.08 19.84 -12.36
N THR A 521 16.61 20.22 -13.51
CA THR A 521 17.28 21.52 -13.64
C THR A 521 16.27 22.47 -14.27
N PRO A 522 15.72 23.44 -13.52
CA PRO A 522 14.84 24.44 -14.11
C PRO A 522 15.67 25.25 -15.10
N LEU A 523 15.42 25.02 -16.38
CA LEU A 523 15.83 25.89 -17.47
C LEU A 523 14.56 26.48 -18.04
N ALA A 524 14.50 27.80 -18.19
CA ALA A 524 13.34 28.46 -18.78
C ALA A 524 12.90 27.76 -20.08
N HIS A 525 13.88 27.38 -20.93
CA HIS A 525 13.75 26.45 -22.06
C HIS A 525 15.13 25.87 -22.41
N VAL A 526 15.20 24.80 -23.20
CA VAL A 526 16.44 24.42 -23.92
C VAL A 526 16.43 25.13 -25.27
N PRO A 527 17.21 26.22 -25.46
CA PRO A 527 17.19 26.98 -26.70
C PRO A 527 17.77 26.18 -27.89
N PRO A 528 17.53 26.63 -29.13
CA PRO A 528 18.21 26.07 -30.28
C PRO A 528 19.73 26.17 -30.15
N GLY A 529 20.43 25.12 -30.53
CA GLY A 529 21.89 25.08 -30.49
C GLY A 529 22.47 23.67 -30.41
N TYR A 530 23.78 23.63 -30.20
CA TYR A 530 24.54 22.41 -30.04
C TYR A 530 24.75 22.11 -28.56
N TYR A 531 24.48 20.87 -28.18
CA TYR A 531 24.71 20.37 -26.84
C TYR A 531 25.52 19.08 -26.90
N LEU A 532 26.22 18.79 -25.80
CA LEU A 532 26.98 17.56 -25.62
C LEU A 532 26.48 16.84 -24.37
N VAL A 533 26.12 15.58 -24.54
CA VAL A 533 25.84 14.65 -23.44
C VAL A 533 27.10 13.84 -23.16
N ILE A 534 27.56 13.90 -21.92
CA ILE A 534 28.75 13.19 -21.45
C ILE A 534 28.32 12.20 -20.35
N PRO A 535 28.08 10.92 -20.68
CA PRO A 535 27.93 9.86 -19.68
C PRO A 535 29.30 9.50 -19.09
N SER A 536 29.36 9.33 -17.78
CA SER A 536 30.61 9.02 -17.08
C SER A 536 30.38 8.08 -15.89
N THR A 537 31.39 7.30 -15.54
CA THR A 537 31.47 6.54 -14.29
C THR A 537 32.21 7.34 -13.21
N PHE A 538 32.03 7.01 -11.93
CA PHE A 538 32.72 7.70 -10.83
C PHE A 538 34.24 7.48 -10.92
N GLU A 539 34.65 6.21 -10.90
CA GLU A 539 36.02 5.78 -11.20
C GLU A 539 36.15 5.44 -12.69
N PRO A 540 37.33 5.58 -13.31
CA PRO A 540 37.66 5.09 -14.66
C PRO A 540 37.44 3.58 -14.83
N ARG A 541 36.20 3.15 -15.08
CA ARG A 541 35.80 1.75 -15.18
C ARG A 541 35.15 1.46 -16.51
N ARG A 542 35.37 0.24 -17.01
CA ARG A 542 34.72 -0.27 -18.22
C ARG A 542 33.32 -0.76 -17.89
N GLY A 543 32.44 -0.70 -18.89
CA GLY A 543 31.10 -1.26 -18.80
C GLY A 543 30.20 -0.76 -19.92
N ASP A 544 29.17 -1.54 -20.20
CA ASP A 544 28.13 -1.19 -21.17
C ASP A 544 27.14 -0.22 -20.53
N PHE A 545 26.50 0.61 -21.36
CA PHE A 545 25.44 1.51 -20.93
C PHE A 545 24.42 1.78 -22.05
N ASP A 546 23.21 2.10 -21.61
CA ASP A 546 22.11 2.54 -22.45
C ASP A 546 21.78 4.00 -22.10
N LEU A 547 21.97 4.89 -23.08
CA LEU A 547 21.58 6.29 -23.00
C LEU A 547 20.29 6.50 -23.78
N HIS A 548 19.23 6.88 -23.08
CA HIS A 548 17.97 7.27 -23.69
C HIS A 548 17.74 8.77 -23.57
N GLY A 549 17.24 9.37 -24.64
CA GLY A 549 16.76 10.75 -24.67
C GLY A 549 15.32 10.81 -25.10
N TYR A 550 14.53 11.65 -24.45
CA TYR A 550 13.13 11.91 -24.78
C TYR A 550 12.95 13.42 -24.92
N ALA A 551 12.44 13.85 -26.07
CA ALA A 551 12.23 15.27 -26.38
C ALA A 551 10.84 15.55 -26.96
N ASN A 552 10.33 16.76 -26.73
CA ASN A 552 9.06 17.22 -27.32
C ASN A 552 9.17 17.48 -28.83
N LEU A 553 10.38 17.70 -29.35
CA LEU A 553 10.67 17.91 -30.76
C LEU A 553 11.77 16.94 -31.23
N PRO A 554 11.89 16.66 -32.54
CA PRO A 554 12.99 15.87 -33.07
C PRO A 554 14.36 16.44 -32.68
N VAL A 555 15.30 15.56 -32.38
CA VAL A 555 16.68 15.91 -32.03
C VAL A 555 17.61 15.03 -32.84
N THR A 556 18.59 15.64 -33.50
CA THR A 556 19.63 14.90 -34.21
C THR A 556 20.77 14.57 -33.27
N THR A 557 21.21 13.31 -33.28
CA THR A 557 22.28 12.84 -32.38
C THR A 557 23.42 12.21 -33.12
N SER A 558 24.66 12.56 -32.77
CA SER A 558 25.87 11.93 -33.32
C SER A 558 26.93 11.71 -32.24
N ARG A 559 27.64 10.58 -32.30
CA ARG A 559 28.79 10.33 -31.44
C ARG A 559 30.00 11.06 -32.00
N LEU A 560 30.61 11.93 -31.21
CA LEU A 560 31.83 12.62 -31.61
C LEU A 560 33.03 11.71 -31.36
N ARG A 561 33.86 11.54 -32.39
CA ARG A 561 35.09 10.73 -32.33
C ARG A 561 36.21 11.49 -31.65
#